data_AF-A0ABD5UWQ6-F1
#
_entry.id   AF-A0ABD5UWQ6-F1
#
_cell.length_a   1.000
_cell.length_b   1.000
_cell.length_c   1.000
_cell.angle_alpha   90.00
_cell.angle_beta   90.00
_cell.angle_gamma   90.00
#
_symmetry.space_group_name_H-M   'P 1'
#
loop_
_entity.id
_entity.type
_entity.pdbx_description
1 polymer ?
#
loop_
_entity_poly.entity_id
_entity_poly.type
_entity_poly.pdbx_seq_one_letter_code
_entity_poly.pdbx_strand_id
1 'polypeptide(L)'
;MSSDSSSECEFQIQEIAGLAVRPDRGISDGNRTRLSVAKRTLDQNYFEIDEYVDGDLETNPIFICHNDEREEEGFEALRLLHNYLASLYSFNETIRVLFNQHSPDGISLASRDFTPTSGGTDRLLYSRKLAFLRGLRTDFQHGGFSCFAFNKAGDLGDFAGYHIVFEREAFMNDSGLSDPNRFLRHTNTSEQQYPLCFLGLFHKNTLQTFYEDTDEWFCSY
;
A
#
# COMPACT_ATOMS: atom_id res chain seq x y z
N MET A 1 22.08 -5.64 37.60
CA MET A 1 20.67 -5.39 37.24
C MET A 1 20.61 -3.98 36.69
N SER A 2 20.72 -3.86 35.36
CA SER A 2 20.52 -2.59 34.68
C SER A 2 19.15 -2.67 34.04
N SER A 3 18.30 -1.71 34.39
CA SER A 3 16.93 -1.54 33.93
C SER A 3 16.92 -1.18 32.45
N ASP A 4 16.68 -2.17 31.58
CA ASP A 4 16.22 -1.94 30.20
C ASP A 4 14.78 -1.44 30.28
N SER A 5 14.59 -0.13 30.44
CA SER A 5 13.36 0.51 29.99
C SER A 5 13.47 0.67 28.47
N SER A 6 13.25 -0.43 27.74
CA SER A 6 12.83 -0.30 26.34
C SER A 6 11.53 0.50 26.38
N SER A 7 11.63 1.79 26.05
CA SER A 7 10.45 2.62 25.83
C SER A 7 9.67 1.98 24.69
N GLU A 8 8.46 1.51 24.98
CA GLU A 8 7.59 0.95 23.96
C GLU A 8 7.24 2.03 22.93
N CYS A 9 7.22 1.66 21.65
CA CYS A 9 6.73 2.55 20.60
C CYS A 9 5.23 2.81 20.81
N GLU A 10 4.87 4.08 20.85
CA GLU A 10 3.50 4.57 20.96
C GLU A 10 2.83 4.68 19.58
N PHE A 11 3.62 4.97 18.53
CA PHE A 11 3.14 5.24 17.17
C PHE A 11 3.68 4.20 16.17
N GLN A 12 2.91 3.92 15.12
CA GLN A 12 3.33 3.01 14.05
C GLN A 12 4.58 3.49 13.32
N ILE A 13 4.78 4.81 13.15
CA ILE A 13 6.00 5.33 12.50
C ILE A 13 7.27 5.06 13.33
N GLN A 14 7.15 5.00 14.66
CA GLN A 14 8.24 4.60 15.57
C GLN A 14 8.55 3.10 15.45
N GLU A 15 7.52 2.26 15.32
CA GLU A 15 7.69 0.83 15.06
C GLU A 15 8.43 0.60 13.74
N ILE A 16 8.12 1.38 12.69
CA ILE A 16 8.85 1.35 11.40
C ILE A 16 10.31 1.75 11.59
N ALA A 17 10.58 2.77 12.41
CA ALA A 17 11.95 3.18 12.74
C ALA A 17 12.68 2.14 13.60
N GLY A 18 11.94 1.30 14.34
CA GLY A 18 12.48 0.35 15.32
C GLY A 18 12.91 1.01 16.62
N LEU A 19 12.45 2.24 16.91
CA LEU A 19 12.72 2.94 18.16
C LEU A 19 11.59 3.90 18.53
N ALA A 20 11.29 4.00 19.83
CA ALA A 20 10.41 5.03 20.36
C ALA A 20 11.13 6.38 20.36
N VAL A 21 10.83 7.19 19.35
CA VAL A 21 11.38 8.53 19.14
C VAL A 21 10.26 9.55 19.06
N ARG A 22 10.39 10.68 19.76
CA ARG A 22 9.50 11.83 19.60
C ARG A 22 10.08 12.81 18.58
N PRO A 23 9.22 13.59 17.89
CA PRO A 23 9.73 14.64 17.02
C PRO A 23 10.57 15.63 17.82
N ASP A 24 11.62 16.19 17.21
CA ASP A 24 12.48 17.22 17.82
C ASP A 24 11.89 18.64 17.69
N ARG A 25 10.86 18.79 16.85
CA ARG A 25 10.05 19.98 16.63
C ARG A 25 8.75 19.63 15.91
N GLY A 26 7.71 20.41 16.18
CA GLY A 26 6.44 20.28 15.46
C GLY A 26 6.56 20.51 13.94
N ILE A 27 5.59 19.98 13.20
CA ILE A 27 5.49 20.15 11.75
C ILE A 27 4.98 21.55 11.37
N SER A 28 5.58 22.17 10.36
CA SER A 28 5.12 23.47 9.83
C SER A 28 3.83 23.33 9.02
N ASP A 29 3.05 24.42 8.89
CA ASP A 29 1.82 24.44 8.06
C ASP A 29 2.09 24.02 6.61
N GLY A 30 3.24 24.42 6.06
CA GLY A 30 3.66 24.02 4.72
C GLY A 30 3.90 22.52 4.61
N ASN A 31 4.56 21.92 5.60
CA ASN A 31 4.79 20.47 5.63
C ASN A 31 3.49 19.69 5.90
N ARG A 32 2.59 20.20 6.75
CA ARG A 32 1.25 19.64 6.96
C ARG A 32 0.43 19.67 5.67
N THR A 33 0.48 20.78 4.93
CA THR A 33 -0.16 20.90 3.61
C THR A 33 0.41 19.87 2.63
N ARG A 34 1.74 19.69 2.58
CA ARG A 34 2.38 18.68 1.72
C ARG A 34 1.90 17.26 2.03
N LEU A 35 1.84 16.90 3.31
CA LEU A 35 1.35 15.59 3.76
C LEU A 35 -0.14 15.39 3.37
N SER A 36 -0.97 16.41 3.62
CA SER A 36 -2.39 16.38 3.28
C SER A 36 -2.63 16.27 1.77
N VAL A 37 -1.86 16.98 0.95
CA VAL A 37 -1.95 16.88 -0.52
C VAL A 37 -1.57 15.48 -0.99
N ALA A 38 -0.49 14.89 -0.45
CA ALA A 38 -0.09 13.52 -0.80
C ALA A 38 -1.19 12.50 -0.44
N LYS A 39 -1.81 12.63 0.73
CA LYS A 39 -2.96 11.79 1.14
C LYS A 39 -4.15 12.00 0.21
N ARG A 40 -4.51 13.24 -0.11
CA ARG A 40 -5.63 13.55 -1.02
C ARG A 40 -5.43 12.99 -2.43
N THR A 41 -4.22 13.03 -2.97
CA THR A 41 -3.92 12.40 -4.26
C THR A 41 -4.09 10.88 -4.21
N LEU A 42 -3.66 10.25 -3.12
CA LEU A 42 -3.89 8.82 -2.90
C LEU A 42 -5.38 8.48 -2.81
N ASP A 43 -6.15 9.28 -2.09
CA ASP A 43 -7.61 9.11 -1.93
C ASP A 43 -8.36 9.30 -3.24
N GLN A 44 -7.92 10.25 -4.08
CA GLN A 44 -8.50 10.44 -5.41
C GLN A 44 -8.28 9.21 -6.31
N ASN A 45 -7.07 8.65 -6.32
CA ASN A 45 -6.80 7.43 -7.10
C ASN A 45 -7.54 6.20 -6.55
N TYR A 46 -7.77 6.14 -5.24
CA TYR A 46 -8.63 5.11 -4.64
C TYR A 46 -10.06 5.23 -5.16
N PHE A 47 -10.61 6.45 -5.10
CA PHE A 47 -11.97 6.74 -5.55
C PHE A 47 -12.16 6.44 -7.04
N GLU A 48 -11.17 6.74 -7.88
CA GLU A 48 -11.22 6.40 -9.30
C GLU A 48 -11.30 4.88 -9.56
N ILE A 49 -10.66 4.05 -8.75
CA ILE A 49 -10.81 2.58 -8.83
C ILE A 49 -12.22 2.18 -8.36
N ASP A 50 -12.67 2.74 -7.24
CA ASP A 50 -13.97 2.43 -6.62
C ASP A 50 -15.14 2.72 -7.57
N GLU A 51 -15.08 3.85 -8.28
CA GLU A 51 -16.10 4.23 -9.28
C GLU A 51 -16.01 3.43 -10.57
N TYR A 52 -14.84 2.87 -10.89
CA TYR A 52 -14.64 2.09 -12.11
C TYR A 52 -15.15 0.65 -11.99
N VAL A 53 -15.09 0.08 -10.78
CA VAL A 53 -15.56 -1.29 -10.55
C VAL A 53 -17.05 -1.30 -10.21
N ASP A 54 -17.74 -2.34 -10.69
CA ASP A 54 -19.04 -2.72 -10.16
C ASP A 54 -18.86 -3.55 -8.89
N GLY A 55 -19.75 -3.33 -7.92
CA GLY A 55 -19.71 -3.99 -6.61
C GLY A 55 -19.03 -3.13 -5.55
N ASP A 56 -18.48 -3.78 -4.53
CA ASP A 56 -17.78 -3.11 -3.44
C ASP A 56 -16.30 -3.54 -3.45
N LEU A 57 -15.42 -2.54 -3.43
CA LEU A 57 -13.97 -2.72 -3.52
C LEU A 57 -13.41 -3.64 -2.45
N GLU A 58 -14.03 -3.74 -1.27
CA GLU A 58 -13.53 -4.55 -0.16
C GLU A 58 -13.93 -6.03 -0.27
N THR A 59 -14.99 -6.34 -1.03
CA THR A 59 -15.64 -7.64 -0.98
C THR A 59 -15.72 -8.34 -2.33
N ASN A 60 -16.11 -7.65 -3.40
CA ASN A 60 -16.33 -8.26 -4.71
C ASN A 60 -16.24 -7.24 -5.86
N PRO A 61 -15.07 -6.64 -6.10
CA PRO A 61 -14.87 -5.76 -7.25
C PRO A 61 -14.83 -6.59 -8.54
N ILE A 62 -15.69 -6.21 -9.48
CA ILE A 62 -15.65 -6.67 -10.88
C ILE A 62 -15.60 -5.46 -11.79
N PHE A 63 -14.90 -5.53 -12.91
CA PHE A 63 -15.14 -4.57 -13.99
C PHE A 63 -16.00 -5.26 -15.06
N ILE A 64 -17.00 -4.54 -15.58
CA ILE A 64 -17.90 -5.03 -16.61
C ILE A 64 -17.47 -4.42 -17.95
N CYS A 65 -17.28 -5.27 -18.95
CA CYS A 65 -16.94 -4.84 -20.29
C CYS A 65 -17.75 -5.59 -21.35
N HIS A 66 -17.83 -5.03 -22.55
CA HIS A 66 -18.26 -5.78 -23.71
C HIS A 66 -17.26 -6.91 -24.00
N ASN A 67 -17.72 -8.07 -24.48
CA ASN A 67 -16.85 -9.23 -24.68
C ASN A 67 -15.67 -8.95 -25.62
N ASP A 68 -15.85 -8.07 -26.61
CA ASP A 68 -14.81 -7.68 -27.58
C ASP A 68 -13.80 -6.65 -27.03
N GLU A 69 -14.08 -6.05 -25.87
CA GLU A 69 -13.28 -4.94 -25.29
C GLU A 69 -12.51 -5.37 -24.02
N ARG A 70 -12.53 -6.66 -23.69
CA ARG A 70 -11.93 -7.22 -22.45
C ARG A 70 -10.49 -6.78 -22.22
N GLU A 71 -9.65 -6.79 -23.26
CA GLU A 71 -8.24 -6.43 -23.11
C GLU A 71 -8.08 -4.94 -22.80
N GLU A 72 -8.81 -4.07 -23.51
CA GLU A 72 -8.76 -2.62 -23.32
C GLU A 72 -9.24 -2.21 -21.92
N GLU A 73 -10.39 -2.71 -21.50
CA GLU A 73 -10.94 -2.46 -20.16
C GLU A 73 -10.06 -3.08 -19.06
N GLY A 74 -9.49 -4.26 -19.32
CA GLY A 74 -8.49 -4.85 -18.44
C GLY A 74 -7.27 -3.94 -18.24
N PHE A 75 -6.74 -3.35 -19.32
CA PHE A 75 -5.62 -2.41 -19.24
C PHE A 75 -5.98 -1.13 -18.49
N GLU A 76 -7.21 -0.64 -18.64
CA GLU A 76 -7.69 0.53 -17.90
C GLU A 76 -7.76 0.25 -16.39
N ALA A 77 -8.31 -0.91 -16.00
CA ALA A 77 -8.33 -1.34 -14.60
C ALA A 77 -6.91 -1.43 -14.01
N LEU A 78 -5.96 -1.97 -14.78
CA LEU A 78 -4.55 -2.05 -14.40
C LEU A 78 -3.89 -0.66 -14.31
N ARG A 79 -4.22 0.27 -15.22
CA ARG A 79 -3.74 1.66 -15.20
C ARG A 79 -4.19 2.38 -13.92
N LEU A 80 -5.45 2.23 -13.53
CA LEU A 80 -6.00 2.80 -12.29
C LEU A 80 -5.30 2.22 -11.05
N LEU A 81 -5.12 0.89 -11.00
CA LEU A 81 -4.36 0.23 -9.94
C LEU A 81 -2.92 0.77 -9.86
N HIS A 82 -2.24 0.95 -11.00
CA HIS A 82 -0.92 1.54 -11.04
C HIS A 82 -0.89 2.96 -10.45
N ASN A 83 -1.83 3.83 -10.82
CA ASN A 83 -1.87 5.21 -10.31
C ASN A 83 -2.04 5.25 -8.78
N TYR A 84 -2.88 4.36 -8.24
CA TYR A 84 -3.01 4.18 -6.81
C TYR A 84 -1.67 3.73 -6.16
N LEU A 85 -1.03 2.69 -6.71
CA LEU A 85 0.25 2.20 -6.17
C LEU A 85 1.36 3.26 -6.25
N ALA A 86 1.41 4.05 -7.31
CA ALA A 86 2.36 5.14 -7.49
C ALA A 86 2.13 6.28 -6.50
N SER A 87 0.88 6.68 -6.26
CA SER A 87 0.52 7.69 -5.26
C SER A 87 0.76 7.18 -3.84
N LEU A 88 0.51 5.90 -3.55
CA LEU A 88 0.82 5.28 -2.25
C LEU A 88 2.33 5.31 -1.96
N TYR A 89 3.17 5.00 -2.94
CA TYR A 89 4.61 5.16 -2.80
C TYR A 89 5.00 6.62 -2.49
N SER A 90 4.43 7.57 -3.22
CA SER A 90 4.73 9.00 -3.06
C SER A 90 4.29 9.55 -1.69
N PHE A 91 3.16 9.06 -1.18
CA PHE A 91 2.70 9.31 0.18
C PHE A 91 3.70 8.81 1.23
N ASN A 92 4.14 7.56 1.12
CA ASN A 92 5.13 6.98 2.03
C ASN A 92 6.48 7.72 1.99
N GLU A 93 6.93 8.13 0.81
CA GLU A 93 8.16 8.92 0.66
C GLU A 93 8.01 10.32 1.28
N THR A 94 6.81 10.92 1.21
CA THR A 94 6.52 12.20 1.87
C THR A 94 6.64 12.04 3.39
N ILE A 95 6.01 11.01 3.97
CA ILE A 95 6.14 10.70 5.40
C ILE A 95 7.61 10.48 5.78
N ARG A 96 8.35 9.67 5.02
CA ARG A 96 9.76 9.40 5.28
C ARG A 96 10.60 10.68 5.33
N VAL A 97 10.41 11.57 4.34
CA VAL A 97 11.14 12.84 4.29
C VAL A 97 10.79 13.72 5.48
N LEU A 98 9.51 13.83 5.83
CA LEU A 98 9.06 14.63 6.96
C LEU A 98 9.56 14.05 8.29
N PHE A 99 9.46 12.74 8.48
CA PHE A 99 10.01 12.05 9.65
C PHE A 99 11.50 12.38 9.82
N ASN A 100 12.30 12.24 8.77
CA ASN A 100 13.75 12.52 8.83
C ASN A 100 14.06 14.00 9.10
N GLN A 101 13.18 14.92 8.70
CA GLN A 101 13.33 16.36 8.96
C GLN A 101 12.93 16.76 10.38
N HIS A 102 12.15 15.94 11.06
CA HIS A 102 11.58 16.22 12.38
C HIS A 102 12.04 15.20 13.44
N SER A 103 13.04 14.38 13.12
CA SER A 103 13.65 13.43 14.06
C SER A 103 14.97 13.98 14.59
N PRO A 104 15.35 13.64 15.83
CA PRO A 104 16.66 13.98 16.37
C PRO A 104 17.82 13.51 15.49
N ASP A 105 18.96 14.19 15.61
CA ASP A 105 20.19 13.83 14.89
C ASP A 105 20.57 12.36 15.07
N GLY A 106 20.88 11.69 13.95
CA GLY A 106 21.24 10.26 13.93
C GLY A 106 20.06 9.31 13.77
N ILE A 107 18.82 9.81 13.78
CA ILE A 107 17.61 9.01 13.55
C ILE A 107 17.08 9.29 12.14
N SER A 108 16.92 8.24 11.33
CA SER A 108 16.37 8.38 9.99
C SER A 108 15.74 7.08 9.49
N LEU A 109 14.74 7.25 8.64
CA LEU A 109 14.10 6.21 7.86
C LEU A 109 14.63 6.20 6.42
N ALA A 110 14.91 5.00 5.94
CA ALA A 110 15.12 4.65 4.54
C ALA A 110 13.83 4.05 3.94
N SER A 111 13.69 4.12 2.62
CA SER A 111 12.49 3.60 1.93
C SER A 111 12.25 2.11 2.21
N ARG A 112 13.32 1.34 2.44
CA ARG A 112 13.27 -0.10 2.74
C ARG A 112 12.64 -0.43 4.10
N ASP A 113 12.59 0.51 5.03
CA ASP A 113 12.15 0.26 6.41
C ASP A 113 10.63 0.09 6.49
N PHE A 114 9.90 0.64 5.51
CA PHE A 114 8.47 0.38 5.28
C PHE A 114 8.15 -1.05 4.79
N THR A 115 9.16 -1.89 4.56
CA THR A 115 8.98 -3.31 4.24
C THR A 115 9.80 -4.17 5.20
N PRO A 116 9.16 -4.78 6.22
CA PRO A 116 9.86 -5.46 7.28
C PRO A 116 10.69 -6.64 6.74
N THR A 117 11.93 -6.77 7.22
CA THR A 117 12.90 -7.77 6.74
C THR A 117 12.77 -9.12 7.42
N SER A 118 12.14 -9.21 8.59
CA SER A 118 11.83 -10.46 9.29
C SER A 118 10.64 -10.26 10.24
N GLY A 119 9.90 -11.35 10.51
CA GLY A 119 8.69 -11.46 11.34
C GLY A 119 8.33 -10.24 12.20
N GLY A 120 7.73 -9.23 11.57
CA GLY A 120 7.32 -8.00 12.25
C GLY A 120 6.33 -8.30 13.37
N THR A 121 6.36 -7.48 14.41
CA THR A 121 5.36 -7.49 15.48
C THR A 121 3.97 -7.22 14.89
N ASP A 122 2.89 -7.60 15.58
CA ASP A 122 1.53 -7.23 15.16
C ASP A 122 1.32 -5.71 15.13
N ARG A 123 2.17 -4.95 15.82
CA ARG A 123 2.22 -3.47 15.79
C ARG A 123 2.70 -2.90 14.45
N LEU A 124 3.37 -3.69 13.60
CA LEU A 124 3.79 -3.30 12.24
C LEU A 124 2.70 -3.56 11.17
N LEU A 125 1.43 -3.47 11.52
CA LEU A 125 0.32 -3.82 10.64
C LEU A 125 0.38 -3.07 9.30
N TYR A 126 0.62 -1.76 9.32
CA TYR A 126 0.77 -0.95 8.11
C TYR A 126 1.87 -1.48 7.18
N SER A 127 3.09 -1.62 7.68
CA SER A 127 4.24 -2.06 6.87
C SER A 127 4.12 -3.51 6.40
N ARG A 128 3.49 -4.38 7.20
CA ARG A 128 3.17 -5.77 6.84
C ARG A 128 2.22 -5.83 5.64
N LYS A 129 1.14 -5.04 5.65
CA LYS A 129 0.18 -5.00 4.53
C LYS A 129 0.73 -4.24 3.33
N LEU A 130 1.42 -3.13 3.56
CA LEU A 130 2.08 -2.32 2.53
C LEU A 130 3.12 -3.13 1.74
N ALA A 131 3.77 -4.12 2.36
CA ALA A 131 4.74 -4.97 1.67
C ALA A 131 4.15 -5.60 0.40
N PHE A 132 2.93 -6.13 0.45
CA PHE A 132 2.33 -6.73 -0.75
C PHE A 132 2.11 -5.69 -1.85
N LEU A 133 1.52 -4.53 -1.53
CA LEU A 133 1.28 -3.44 -2.49
C LEU A 133 2.58 -2.87 -3.08
N ARG A 134 3.66 -2.80 -2.29
CA ARG A 134 4.99 -2.43 -2.79
C ARG A 134 5.54 -3.45 -3.78
N GLY A 135 5.30 -4.74 -3.53
CA GLY A 135 5.63 -5.81 -4.48
C GLY A 135 4.91 -5.63 -5.81
N LEU A 136 3.59 -5.41 -5.77
CA LEU A 136 2.78 -5.16 -6.98
C LEU A 136 3.25 -3.92 -7.75
N ARG A 137 3.64 -2.85 -7.05
CA ARG A 137 4.21 -1.66 -7.70
C ARG A 137 5.52 -1.98 -8.42
N THR A 138 6.39 -2.80 -7.82
CA THR A 138 7.66 -3.16 -8.47
C THR A 138 7.45 -4.07 -9.66
N ASP A 139 6.51 -5.02 -9.58
CA ASP A 139 6.05 -5.81 -10.72
C ASP A 139 5.56 -4.92 -11.87
N PHE A 140 4.79 -3.87 -11.57
CA PHE A 140 4.41 -2.90 -12.60
C PHE A 140 5.61 -2.24 -13.27
N GLN A 141 6.61 -1.80 -12.50
CA GLN A 141 7.76 -1.07 -13.02
C GLN A 141 8.69 -1.92 -13.90
N HIS A 142 8.71 -3.24 -13.71
CA HIS A 142 9.71 -4.13 -14.31
C HIS A 142 9.14 -5.36 -15.01
N GLY A 143 8.03 -5.91 -14.51
CA GLY A 143 7.33 -7.08 -15.03
C GLY A 143 6.09 -6.77 -15.90
N GLY A 144 5.64 -5.52 -15.97
CA GLY A 144 4.57 -5.10 -16.88
C GLY A 144 3.21 -5.72 -16.58
N PHE A 145 2.87 -5.89 -15.30
CA PHE A 145 1.65 -6.57 -14.81
C PHE A 145 1.60 -8.08 -15.08
N SER A 146 2.76 -8.74 -15.21
CA SER A 146 2.81 -10.19 -15.43
C SER A 146 2.12 -11.00 -14.34
N CYS A 147 2.02 -10.46 -13.12
CA CYS A 147 1.37 -11.13 -11.99
C CYS A 147 -0.16 -11.03 -11.94
N PHE A 148 -0.85 -10.50 -12.96
CA PHE A 148 -2.31 -10.40 -12.97
C PHE A 148 -2.97 -11.18 -14.10
N ALA A 149 -4.10 -11.81 -13.78
CA ALA A 149 -5.01 -12.43 -14.72
C ALA A 149 -6.43 -11.87 -14.56
N PHE A 150 -7.21 -11.90 -15.64
CA PHE A 150 -8.62 -11.52 -15.63
C PHE A 150 -9.51 -12.75 -15.68
N ASN A 151 -10.10 -13.09 -14.53
CA ASN A 151 -10.98 -14.25 -14.40
C ASN A 151 -12.44 -13.82 -14.54
N LYS A 152 -13.16 -14.48 -15.46
CA LYS A 152 -14.58 -14.19 -15.71
C LYS A 152 -15.42 -14.54 -14.48
N ALA A 153 -16.19 -13.56 -14.00
CA ALA A 153 -17.11 -13.70 -12.88
C ALA A 153 -18.53 -14.10 -13.34
N GLY A 154 -18.93 -13.66 -14.54
CA GLY A 154 -20.25 -13.96 -15.09
C GLY A 154 -20.50 -13.32 -16.45
N ASP A 155 -21.66 -13.64 -17.02
CA ASP A 155 -22.15 -13.15 -18.31
C ASP A 155 -23.41 -12.29 -18.13
N LEU A 156 -23.53 -11.23 -18.93
CA LEU A 156 -24.71 -10.37 -19.01
C LEU A 156 -24.96 -9.97 -20.48
N GLY A 157 -25.56 -10.89 -21.25
CA GLY A 157 -25.77 -10.70 -22.69
C GLY A 157 -24.43 -10.62 -23.42
N ASP A 158 -24.18 -9.51 -24.13
CA ASP A 158 -22.92 -9.27 -24.84
C ASP A 158 -21.81 -8.69 -23.93
N PHE A 159 -22.10 -8.54 -22.63
CA PHE A 159 -21.17 -8.09 -21.60
C PHE A 159 -20.73 -9.25 -20.70
N ALA A 160 -19.59 -9.08 -20.06
CA ALA A 160 -19.12 -9.99 -19.02
C ALA A 160 -18.41 -9.21 -17.89
N GLY A 161 -18.54 -9.73 -16.67
CA GLY A 161 -17.82 -9.22 -15.51
C GLY A 161 -16.53 -10.00 -15.28
N TYR A 162 -15.47 -9.30 -14.84
CA TYR A 162 -14.15 -9.90 -14.60
C TYR A 162 -13.55 -9.46 -13.26
N HIS A 163 -12.91 -10.41 -12.58
CA HIS A 163 -12.02 -10.13 -11.45
C HIS A 163 -10.58 -9.98 -11.93
N ILE A 164 -9.85 -9.05 -11.32
CA ILE A 164 -8.39 -9.07 -11.33
C ILE A 164 -7.92 -10.08 -10.27
N VAL A 165 -7.14 -11.07 -10.68
CA VAL A 165 -6.65 -12.15 -9.82
C VAL A 165 -5.13 -12.13 -9.82
N PHE A 166 -4.55 -12.33 -8.64
CA PHE A 166 -3.10 -12.41 -8.46
C PHE A 166 -2.56 -13.80 -8.82
N GLU A 167 -1.64 -13.84 -9.77
CA GLU A 167 -0.92 -15.03 -10.20
C GLU A 167 0.44 -15.10 -9.50
N ARG A 168 0.47 -15.85 -8.40
CA ARG A 168 1.68 -15.96 -7.56
C ARG A 168 2.89 -16.46 -8.32
N GLU A 169 2.73 -17.46 -9.19
CA GLU A 169 3.86 -18.03 -9.94
C GLU A 169 4.49 -16.99 -10.88
N ALA A 170 3.67 -16.24 -11.61
CA ALA A 170 4.14 -15.14 -12.45
C ALA A 170 4.81 -14.04 -11.61
N PHE A 171 4.25 -13.68 -10.45
CA PHE A 171 4.94 -12.74 -9.53
C PHE A 171 6.31 -13.24 -9.08
N MET A 172 6.46 -14.54 -8.83
CA MET A 172 7.72 -15.13 -8.37
C MET A 172 8.78 -15.16 -9.48
N ASN A 173 8.37 -15.32 -10.74
CA ASN A 173 9.29 -15.57 -11.85
C ASN A 173 9.52 -14.34 -12.75
N ASP A 174 8.50 -13.50 -12.91
CA ASP A 174 8.42 -12.50 -13.98
C ASP A 174 8.30 -11.05 -13.46
N SER A 175 8.25 -10.83 -12.14
CA SER A 175 8.09 -9.48 -11.56
C SER A 175 9.32 -8.59 -11.62
N GLY A 176 10.47 -9.14 -12.00
CA GLY A 176 11.77 -8.45 -11.96
C GLY A 176 12.31 -8.20 -10.54
N LEU A 177 11.68 -8.77 -9.50
CA LEU A 177 12.13 -8.69 -8.12
C LEU A 177 13.25 -9.70 -7.83
N SER A 178 14.29 -9.25 -7.11
CA SER A 178 15.39 -10.14 -6.67
C SER A 178 15.01 -11.04 -5.49
N ASP A 179 14.04 -10.62 -4.67
CA ASP A 179 13.47 -11.41 -3.57
C ASP A 179 11.94 -11.18 -3.49
N PRO A 180 11.14 -11.81 -4.38
CA PRO A 180 9.69 -11.65 -4.39
C PRO A 180 9.04 -12.15 -3.09
N ASN A 181 9.61 -13.16 -2.44
CA ASN A 181 9.09 -13.74 -1.19
C ASN A 181 8.99 -12.72 -0.07
N ARG A 182 9.89 -11.72 -0.03
CA ARG A 182 9.84 -10.63 0.94
C ARG A 182 8.49 -9.89 0.93
N PHE A 183 7.90 -9.70 -0.24
CA PHE A 183 6.65 -8.94 -0.41
C PHE A 183 5.40 -9.76 -0.15
N LEU A 184 5.51 -11.10 -0.19
CA LEU A 184 4.41 -12.03 0.07
C LEU A 184 4.38 -12.56 1.50
N ARG A 185 5.41 -12.30 2.30
CA ARG A 185 5.61 -12.93 3.62
C ARG A 185 4.50 -12.64 4.64
N HIS A 186 3.86 -11.49 4.52
CA HIS A 186 2.93 -10.97 5.53
C HIS A 186 1.47 -10.97 5.09
N THR A 187 1.20 -11.52 3.91
CA THR A 187 -0.14 -11.72 3.39
C THR A 187 -0.36 -13.21 3.14
N ASN A 188 -1.58 -13.69 3.41
CA ASN A 188 -1.93 -15.08 3.13
C ASN A 188 -2.51 -15.22 1.70
N THR A 189 -2.72 -16.46 1.24
CA THR A 189 -3.23 -16.74 -0.11
C THR A 189 -4.59 -16.09 -0.38
N SER A 190 -5.50 -16.11 0.60
CA SER A 190 -6.83 -15.51 0.46
C SER A 190 -6.75 -13.98 0.30
N GLU A 191 -5.84 -13.35 1.04
CA GLU A 191 -5.60 -11.90 0.95
C GLU A 191 -4.96 -11.51 -0.38
N GLN A 192 -4.09 -12.36 -0.92
CA GLN A 192 -3.38 -12.10 -2.17
C GLN A 192 -4.29 -12.29 -3.40
N GLN A 193 -5.19 -13.27 -3.35
CA GLN A 193 -5.95 -13.74 -4.52
C GLN A 193 -6.69 -12.63 -5.26
N TYR A 194 -7.29 -11.68 -4.52
CA TYR A 194 -8.04 -10.56 -5.08
C TYR A 194 -7.37 -9.22 -4.69
N PRO A 195 -6.41 -8.72 -5.49
CA PRO A 195 -5.66 -7.51 -5.21
C PRO A 195 -6.51 -6.27 -4.94
N LEU A 196 -7.64 -6.13 -5.64
CA LEU A 196 -8.55 -5.02 -5.46
C LEU A 196 -9.27 -5.08 -4.09
N CYS A 197 -9.72 -6.26 -3.65
CA CYS A 197 -10.22 -6.48 -2.28
C CYS A 197 -9.18 -6.10 -1.23
N PHE A 198 -7.94 -6.56 -1.43
CA PHE A 198 -6.83 -6.23 -0.53
C PHE A 198 -6.59 -4.72 -0.45
N LEU A 199 -6.59 -4.04 -1.61
CA LEU A 199 -6.44 -2.60 -1.72
C LEU A 199 -7.57 -1.86 -1.00
N GLY A 200 -8.82 -2.26 -1.22
CA GLY A 200 -10.02 -1.76 -0.54
C GLY A 200 -9.86 -1.75 0.97
N LEU A 201 -9.60 -2.94 1.52
CA LEU A 201 -9.42 -3.16 2.96
C LEU A 201 -8.19 -2.40 3.51
N PHE A 202 -7.08 -2.38 2.77
CA PHE A 202 -5.89 -1.64 3.16
C PHE A 202 -6.17 -0.14 3.23
N HIS A 203 -6.83 0.43 2.22
CA HIS A 203 -7.09 1.86 2.15
C HIS A 203 -8.01 2.34 3.27
N LYS A 204 -9.17 1.70 3.43
CA LYS A 204 -10.17 2.13 4.41
C LYS A 204 -9.73 1.89 5.86
N ASN A 205 -9.06 0.77 6.14
CA ASN A 205 -8.75 0.38 7.51
C ASN A 205 -7.31 0.70 7.91
N THR A 206 -6.34 0.31 7.09
CA THR A 206 -4.92 0.31 7.49
C THR A 206 -4.24 1.65 7.21
N LEU A 207 -4.45 2.21 6.02
CA LEU A 207 -3.86 3.48 5.60
C LEU A 207 -4.42 4.65 6.41
N GLN A 208 -5.76 4.69 6.61
CA GLN A 208 -6.39 5.78 7.35
C GLN A 208 -5.88 5.84 8.80
N THR A 209 -5.85 4.69 9.50
CA THR A 209 -5.28 4.60 10.85
C THR A 209 -3.82 5.03 10.89
N PHE A 210 -3.01 4.60 9.92
CA PHE A 210 -1.59 4.99 9.86
C PHE A 210 -1.39 6.49 9.60
N TYR A 211 -2.24 7.09 8.76
CA TYR A 211 -2.20 8.53 8.50
C TYR A 211 -2.51 9.35 9.75
N GLU A 212 -3.57 8.99 10.47
CA GLU A 212 -3.97 9.65 11.72
C GLU A 212 -2.89 9.51 12.80
N ASP A 213 -2.38 8.30 13.00
CA ASP A 213 -1.28 7.99 13.92
C ASP A 213 0.00 8.80 13.59
N THR A 214 0.31 8.94 12.30
CA THR A 214 1.46 9.72 11.85
C THR A 214 1.28 11.23 12.09
N ASP A 215 0.07 11.77 11.85
CA ASP A 215 -0.22 13.19 12.14
C ASP A 215 -0.16 13.49 13.64
N GLU A 216 -0.66 12.56 14.47
CA GLU A 216 -0.56 12.64 15.93
C GLU A 216 0.91 12.61 16.39
N TRP A 217 1.73 11.73 15.82
CA TRP A 217 3.17 11.71 16.11
C TRP A 217 3.81 13.08 15.85
N PHE A 218 3.53 13.73 14.72
CA PHE A 218 4.05 15.08 14.41
C PHE A 218 3.55 16.18 15.37
N CYS A 219 2.45 15.93 16.08
CA CYS A 219 1.89 16.85 17.08
C CYS A 219 2.33 16.56 18.52
N SER A 220 3.10 15.48 18.73
CA SER A 220 3.53 15.01 20.06
C SER A 220 4.83 15.64 20.62
N TYR A 221 5.27 16.76 20.01
CA TYR A 221 6.43 17.55 20.45
C TYR A 221 6.19 18.28 21.78
#